data_AF-A0A1Z4LHQ0-F1
#
_entry.id   AF-A0A1Z4LHQ0-F1
#
_cell.length_a   1.000
_cell.length_b   1.000
_cell.length_c   1.000
_cell.angle_alpha   90.00
_cell.angle_beta   90.00
_cell.angle_gamma   90.00
#
_symmetry.space_group_name_H-M   'P 1'
#
loop_
_entity.id
_entity.type
_entity.pdbx_description
1 polymer ?
#
loop_
_entity_poly.entity_id
_entity_poly.type
_entity_poly.pdbx_seq_one_letter_code
_entity_poly.pdbx_strand_id
1 'polypeptide(L)'
;MINQNYQSITNISLLKEISPQAATNSFTNFITFGDSLADVGNFYITNRSTNPESPPYADGRFSNGELVPEIIAKELGLSASTPSLDGGNNYAFGTAETGSGFSDEGLPNVGEQIKAYLNTDTPVESDIFFISAGSNNFFPDIDDEIIPDNIAAPASVLEGLTENITTLADAGAENFIIPNLALLGTVPYAKEGGISDALNSASTEFNSLLDTKLDNLSEELGINIIELDIASEIARIRANPEDFGLVNVEEPALNENNEIVVPNPNQYFWWDEFHATNLVSNLIAQAVIDEIPKNTVGFKNTNTFSLVSYFKNSLTASFEENSSDSAFTFRNANEYLHEFVISNTIEIDSANKTNLNLENEFYKGLASTKFESTEKFDLSYIPTFTTNNDSFYQIEFVDSIFKFDGLSLTTN
;
A
#
# COMPACT_ATOMS: atom_id res chain seq x y z
N MET A 1 -19.41 -65.58 -30.66
CA MET A 1 -19.37 -64.56 -29.59
C MET A 1 -18.88 -65.24 -28.32
N ILE A 2 -17.96 -64.77 -27.47
CA ILE A 2 -16.96 -63.69 -27.37
C ILE A 2 -16.10 -64.12 -26.13
N ASN A 3 -14.78 -63.92 -26.21
CA ASN A 3 -13.75 -63.71 -25.16
C ASN A 3 -13.99 -64.25 -23.73
N GLN A 4 -13.20 -65.18 -23.20
CA GLN A 4 -11.79 -65.09 -22.78
C GLN A 4 -11.48 -63.97 -21.77
N ASN A 5 -11.13 -64.43 -20.56
CA ASN A 5 -10.66 -63.68 -19.40
C ASN A 5 -9.36 -62.92 -19.68
N TYR A 6 -9.29 -61.66 -19.24
CA TYR A 6 -8.05 -61.04 -18.79
C TYR A 6 -8.30 -60.37 -17.44
N GLN A 7 -7.57 -60.83 -16.43
CA GLN A 7 -7.52 -60.20 -15.12
C GLN A 7 -6.61 -58.96 -15.21
N SER A 8 -7.12 -57.80 -14.79
CA SER A 8 -6.32 -56.60 -14.58
C SER A 8 -5.74 -56.62 -13.16
N ILE A 9 -4.42 -56.73 -13.10
CA ILE A 9 -3.62 -56.48 -11.90
C ILE A 9 -3.62 -54.96 -11.72
N THR A 10 -4.18 -54.46 -10.62
CA THR A 10 -4.03 -53.04 -10.24
C THR A 10 -3.13 -52.96 -9.02
N ASN A 11 -1.89 -52.52 -9.26
CA ASN A 11 -0.94 -52.14 -8.21
C ASN A 11 -1.52 -50.95 -7.44
N ILE A 12 -1.82 -51.15 -6.16
CA ILE A 12 -2.11 -50.05 -5.23
C ILE A 12 -0.76 -49.49 -4.80
N SER A 13 -0.28 -48.46 -5.50
CA SER A 13 0.78 -47.60 -4.96
C SER A 13 0.20 -46.79 -3.80
N LEU A 14 0.83 -46.92 -2.63
CA LEU A 14 0.62 -46.01 -1.49
C LEU A 14 0.86 -44.57 -1.96
N LEU A 15 -0.20 -43.78 -2.09
CA LEU A 15 -0.09 -42.34 -2.02
C LEU A 15 0.13 -42.01 -0.55
N LYS A 16 1.36 -41.64 -0.20
CA LYS A 16 1.67 -40.97 1.06
C LYS A 16 0.94 -39.62 0.99
N GLU A 17 -0.13 -39.46 1.76
CA GLU A 17 -0.76 -38.15 1.96
C GLU A 17 0.33 -37.21 2.48
N ILE A 18 0.76 -36.29 1.61
CA ILE A 18 1.48 -35.09 2.05
C ILE A 18 0.35 -34.17 2.53
N SER A 19 0.14 -34.14 3.84
CA SER A 19 -0.68 -33.09 4.42
C SER A 19 0.01 -31.75 4.14
N PRO A 20 -0.64 -30.76 3.50
CA PRO A 20 -0.11 -29.41 3.47
C PRO A 20 -0.15 -28.89 4.92
N GLN A 21 1.00 -28.93 5.59
CA GLN A 21 1.21 -28.13 6.77
C GLN A 21 1.32 -26.69 6.27
N ALA A 22 0.18 -26.01 6.08
CA ALA A 22 0.17 -24.56 5.97
C ALA A 22 0.62 -24.03 7.34
N ALA A 23 1.90 -23.66 7.45
CA ALA A 23 2.37 -22.89 8.57
C ALA A 23 1.70 -21.51 8.46
N THR A 24 0.70 -21.28 9.29
CA THR A 24 0.05 -19.98 9.46
C THR A 24 0.96 -19.11 10.34
N ASN A 25 2.06 -18.61 9.76
CA ASN A 25 2.91 -17.65 10.46
C ASN A 25 2.31 -16.26 10.25
N SER A 26 1.51 -15.82 11.23
CA SER A 26 1.12 -14.42 11.32
C SER A 26 2.28 -13.61 11.87
N PHE A 27 2.57 -12.48 11.23
CA PHE A 27 3.56 -11.54 11.74
C PHE A 27 3.13 -11.02 13.13
N THR A 28 4.10 -10.85 14.02
CA THR A 28 3.88 -10.31 15.37
C THR A 28 4.59 -8.98 15.57
N ASN A 29 5.66 -8.72 14.81
CA ASN A 29 6.44 -7.50 14.88
C ASN A 29 6.68 -6.93 13.48
N PHE A 30 6.59 -5.61 13.35
CA PHE A 30 6.96 -4.86 12.16
C PHE A 30 8.22 -4.06 12.49
N ILE A 31 9.39 -4.44 11.98
CA ILE A 31 10.64 -3.74 12.27
C ILE A 31 10.96 -2.86 11.06
N THR A 32 11.21 -1.58 11.30
CA THR A 32 11.40 -0.61 10.22
C THR A 32 12.81 -0.04 10.25
N PHE A 33 13.46 -0.02 9.08
CA PHE A 33 14.73 0.65 8.82
C PHE A 33 14.55 1.58 7.62
N GLY A 34 15.32 2.65 7.56
CA GLY A 34 15.21 3.55 6.43
C GLY A 34 15.58 5.00 6.68
N ASP A 35 15.07 5.83 5.79
CA ASP A 35 15.26 7.27 5.74
C ASP A 35 14.03 8.05 6.27
N SER A 36 13.90 9.32 5.87
CA SER A 36 12.80 10.22 6.22
C SER A 36 11.41 9.71 5.82
N LEU A 37 11.31 8.84 4.82
CA LEU A 37 10.05 8.21 4.40
C LEU A 37 9.54 7.17 5.40
N ALA A 38 10.38 6.78 6.35
CA ALA A 38 10.08 5.82 7.40
C ALA A 38 10.35 6.33 8.83
N ASP A 39 11.04 7.46 9.01
CA ASP A 39 11.42 7.99 10.33
C ASP A 39 10.23 8.56 11.11
N VAL A 40 9.94 7.94 12.25
CA VAL A 40 8.85 8.31 13.17
C VAL A 40 9.32 9.19 14.34
N GLY A 41 10.53 9.75 14.28
CA GLY A 41 11.03 10.75 15.21
C GLY A 41 12.43 10.50 15.77
N ASN A 42 13.21 9.53 15.27
CA ASN A 42 14.60 9.35 15.70
C ASN A 42 15.45 10.57 15.32
N PHE A 43 15.34 11.08 14.09
CA PHE A 43 16.00 12.33 13.67
C PHE A 43 15.58 13.51 14.55
N TYR A 44 14.29 13.61 14.85
CA TYR A 44 13.77 14.66 15.72
C TYR A 44 14.38 14.61 17.13
N ILE A 45 14.50 13.42 17.72
CA ILE A 45 15.11 13.22 19.03
C ILE A 45 16.61 13.59 19.00
N THR A 46 17.37 13.17 17.99
CA THR A 46 18.80 13.50 17.89
C THR A 46 19.03 15.00 17.69
N ASN A 47 18.14 15.67 16.95
CA ASN A 47 18.18 17.11 16.73
C ASN A 47 17.49 17.91 17.85
N ARG A 48 17.55 17.39 19.09
CA ARG A 48 17.04 18.04 20.32
C ARG A 48 15.58 18.48 20.24
N SER A 49 14.77 17.74 19.47
CA SER A 49 13.36 18.02 19.25
C SER A 49 13.12 19.38 18.58
N THR A 50 13.97 19.75 17.61
CA THR A 50 13.86 21.03 16.89
C THR A 50 13.75 20.92 15.38
N ASN A 51 14.10 19.77 14.78
CA ASN A 51 14.04 19.56 13.33
C ASN A 51 13.62 18.11 13.04
N PRO A 52 12.61 17.83 12.18
CA PRO A 52 11.68 18.81 11.62
C PRO A 52 10.91 19.54 12.71
N GLU A 53 10.63 20.83 12.51
CA GLU A 53 9.86 21.60 13.49
C GLU A 53 8.43 21.05 13.58
N SER A 54 8.01 20.69 14.79
CA SER A 54 6.72 20.06 15.02
C SER A 54 5.92 20.84 16.05
N PRO A 55 4.82 21.52 15.65
CA PRO A 55 4.31 21.75 14.28
C PRO A 55 5.21 22.69 13.44
N PRO A 56 5.11 22.71 12.09
CA PRO A 56 4.01 22.19 11.27
C PRO A 56 4.12 20.70 10.90
N TYR A 57 5.28 20.07 11.06
CA TYR A 57 5.41 18.61 10.89
C TYR A 57 4.72 17.85 12.03
N ALA A 58 4.30 16.61 11.78
CA ALA A 58 3.60 15.80 12.77
C ALA A 58 4.56 14.97 13.61
N ASP A 59 4.67 15.25 14.91
CA ASP A 59 5.38 14.44 15.91
C ASP A 59 6.76 13.92 15.44
N GLY A 60 7.55 14.78 14.81
CA GLY A 60 8.89 14.46 14.31
C GLY A 60 8.97 13.66 13.01
N ARG A 61 7.84 13.37 12.34
CA ARG A 61 7.81 12.82 10.97
C ARG A 61 8.18 13.88 9.95
N PHE A 62 8.73 13.47 8.81
CA PHE A 62 8.89 14.31 7.62
C PHE A 62 7.59 14.38 6.80
N SER A 63 6.45 14.57 7.47
CA SER A 63 5.14 14.78 6.86
C SER A 63 4.21 15.46 7.86
N ASN A 64 2.96 15.72 7.46
CA ASN A 64 1.89 16.22 8.33
C ASN A 64 1.05 15.10 8.99
N GLY A 65 1.54 13.86 9.04
CA GLY A 65 0.89 12.74 9.73
C GLY A 65 1.64 11.41 9.60
N GLU A 66 0.91 10.30 9.79
CA GLU A 66 1.43 8.93 9.67
C GLU A 66 2.10 8.68 8.30
N LEU A 67 3.24 7.99 8.32
CA LEU A 67 3.97 7.57 7.11
C LEU A 67 3.47 6.22 6.57
N VAL A 68 3.83 5.89 5.32
CA VAL A 68 3.46 4.62 4.66
C VAL A 68 3.72 3.38 5.52
N PRO A 69 4.92 3.15 6.11
CA PRO A 69 5.16 1.97 6.93
C PRO A 69 4.30 1.92 8.20
N GLU A 70 3.95 3.07 8.80
CA GLU A 70 3.06 3.10 9.97
C GLU A 70 1.65 2.63 9.60
N ILE A 71 1.17 3.07 8.44
CA ILE A 71 -0.16 2.72 7.92
C ILE A 71 -0.19 1.23 7.53
N ILE A 72 0.86 0.73 6.86
CA ILE A 72 0.98 -0.71 6.55
C ILE A 72 0.98 -1.54 7.83
N ALA A 73 1.81 -1.21 8.82
CA ALA A 73 1.87 -1.94 10.09
C ALA A 73 0.48 -2.02 10.76
N LYS A 74 -0.25 -0.90 10.76
CA LYS A 74 -1.62 -0.80 11.31
C LYS A 74 -2.62 -1.67 10.54
N GLU A 75 -2.58 -1.67 9.21
CA GLU A 75 -3.44 -2.51 8.36
C GLU A 75 -3.15 -4.01 8.54
N LEU A 76 -1.90 -4.36 8.86
CA LEU A 76 -1.50 -5.73 9.24
C LEU A 76 -1.88 -6.08 10.69
N GLY A 77 -2.47 -5.16 11.45
CA GLY A 77 -2.85 -5.36 12.85
C GLY A 77 -1.65 -5.41 13.81
N LEU A 78 -0.50 -4.87 13.40
CA LEU A 78 0.73 -4.82 14.17
C LEU A 78 0.77 -3.56 15.03
N SER A 79 1.68 -3.56 16.01
CA SER A 79 1.84 -2.42 16.93
C SER A 79 2.28 -1.16 16.19
N ALA A 80 1.84 0.00 16.68
CA ALA A 80 2.24 1.29 16.13
C ALA A 80 3.76 1.46 16.19
N SER A 81 4.33 2.00 15.10
CA SER A 81 5.76 2.29 15.01
C SER A 81 6.16 3.36 16.03
N THR A 82 7.16 3.05 16.84
CA THR A 82 7.74 3.97 17.84
C THR A 82 9.23 4.16 17.52
N PRO A 83 9.82 5.36 17.69
CA PRO A 83 11.25 5.57 17.51
C PRO A 83 12.08 4.62 18.37
N SER A 84 13.13 4.03 17.82
CA SER A 84 14.06 3.16 18.56
C SER A 84 14.76 3.91 19.70
N LEU A 85 15.00 5.21 19.55
CA LEU A 85 15.54 6.06 20.63
C LEU A 85 14.57 6.28 21.81
N ASP A 86 13.28 5.96 21.63
CA ASP A 86 12.26 5.91 22.69
C ASP A 86 11.82 4.46 23.02
N GLY A 87 12.65 3.47 22.64
CA GLY A 87 12.43 2.06 22.94
C GLY A 87 11.49 1.32 21.98
N GLY A 88 11.23 1.89 20.81
CA GLY A 88 10.40 1.30 19.77
C GLY A 88 11.14 0.41 18.77
N ASN A 89 10.40 0.00 17.73
CA ASN A 89 10.77 -0.94 16.67
C ASN A 89 11.12 -0.25 15.33
N ASN A 90 11.08 1.08 15.27
CA ASN A 90 11.45 1.83 14.08
C ASN A 90 12.83 2.48 14.27
N TYR A 91 13.80 1.99 13.51
CA TYR A 91 15.19 2.39 13.52
C TYR A 91 15.55 3.37 12.40
N ALA A 92 14.59 3.82 11.59
CA ALA A 92 14.83 4.76 10.50
C ALA A 92 15.32 6.12 11.01
N PHE A 93 16.18 6.78 10.23
CA PHE A 93 16.71 8.12 10.48
C PHE A 93 16.63 8.94 9.20
N GLY A 94 16.10 10.16 9.28
CA GLY A 94 15.80 11.04 8.14
C GLY A 94 16.80 11.06 6.98
N THR A 95 18.09 11.09 7.29
CA THR A 95 19.18 11.30 6.31
C THR A 95 19.79 10.00 5.80
N ALA A 96 19.23 8.84 6.16
CA ALA A 96 19.91 7.58 5.97
C ALA A 96 20.06 7.22 4.49
N GLU A 97 21.24 6.72 4.15
CA GLU A 97 21.52 6.06 2.89
C GLU A 97 21.50 4.53 3.05
N THR A 98 21.51 3.79 1.93
CA THR A 98 21.55 2.31 1.97
C THR A 98 22.88 1.75 2.49
N GLY A 99 23.94 2.54 2.55
CA GLY A 99 25.27 2.09 2.94
C GLY A 99 25.45 1.77 4.43
N SER A 100 26.69 1.40 4.77
CA SER A 100 27.16 1.37 6.16
C SER A 100 27.64 2.76 6.61
N GLY A 101 28.01 2.89 7.90
CA GLY A 101 28.52 4.16 8.43
C GLY A 101 27.43 5.22 8.64
N PHE A 102 27.83 6.47 8.48
CA PHE A 102 26.99 7.63 8.82
C PHE A 102 26.85 8.53 7.61
N SER A 103 25.70 9.18 7.48
CA SER A 103 25.45 10.27 6.53
C SER A 103 26.38 11.45 6.82
N ASP A 104 26.43 12.43 5.92
CA ASP A 104 27.22 13.64 6.10
C ASP A 104 26.77 14.49 7.32
N GLU A 105 25.52 14.32 7.74
CA GLU A 105 24.98 14.88 9.00
C GLU A 105 25.41 14.10 10.26
N GLY A 106 26.18 13.02 10.10
CA GLY A 106 26.69 12.18 11.17
C GLY A 106 25.62 11.26 11.78
N LEU A 107 24.54 10.99 11.06
CA LEU A 107 23.43 10.14 11.48
C LEU A 107 23.53 8.75 10.82
N PRO A 108 23.01 7.69 11.45
CA PRO A 108 23.27 6.33 11.00
C PRO A 108 22.59 6.01 9.66
N ASN A 109 23.38 5.55 8.70
CA ASN A 109 22.86 4.88 7.51
C ASN A 109 22.24 3.52 7.87
N VAL A 110 21.49 2.91 6.95
CA VAL A 110 20.72 1.70 7.23
C VAL A 110 21.58 0.57 7.81
N GLY A 111 22.83 0.42 7.36
CA GLY A 111 23.73 -0.59 7.92
C GLY A 111 24.03 -0.40 9.41
N GLU A 112 24.12 0.85 9.91
CA GLU A 112 24.29 1.13 11.33
C GLU A 112 22.97 1.00 12.12
N GLN A 113 21.83 1.29 11.49
CA GLN A 113 20.51 1.04 12.08
C GLN A 113 20.29 -0.46 12.33
N ILE A 114 20.64 -1.31 11.37
CA ILE A 114 20.58 -2.77 11.49
C ILE A 114 21.54 -3.26 12.58
N LYS A 115 22.77 -2.74 12.64
CA LYS A 115 23.70 -3.06 13.74
C LYS A 115 23.13 -2.66 15.11
N ALA A 116 22.46 -1.52 15.20
CA ALA A 116 21.83 -1.08 16.45
C ALA A 116 20.74 -2.07 16.89
N TYR A 117 19.86 -2.49 15.97
CA TYR A 117 18.85 -3.52 16.23
C TYR A 117 19.49 -4.84 16.68
N LEU A 118 20.43 -5.39 15.91
CA LEU A 118 21.07 -6.69 16.18
C LEU A 118 21.94 -6.70 17.45
N ASN A 119 22.31 -5.53 17.98
CA ASN A 119 22.99 -5.43 19.28
C ASN A 119 22.04 -5.62 20.47
N THR A 120 20.74 -5.43 20.26
CA THR A 120 19.72 -5.45 21.32
C THR A 120 18.70 -6.57 21.16
N ASP A 121 18.52 -7.07 19.94
CA ASP A 121 17.52 -8.06 19.59
C ASP A 121 18.04 -9.04 18.53
N THR A 122 17.25 -10.05 18.18
CA THR A 122 17.57 -11.03 17.14
C THR A 122 16.30 -11.35 16.35
N PRO A 123 16.36 -11.38 15.01
CA PRO A 123 15.20 -11.73 14.19
C PRO A 123 14.56 -13.06 14.61
N VAL A 124 13.24 -13.10 14.56
CA VAL A 124 12.46 -14.32 14.69
C VAL A 124 11.56 -14.54 13.47
N GLU A 125 11.13 -15.78 13.25
CA GLU A 125 10.29 -16.19 12.10
C GLU A 125 9.00 -15.37 11.94
N SER A 126 8.46 -14.82 13.02
CA SER A 126 7.24 -13.99 13.02
C SER A 126 7.51 -12.49 12.85
N ASP A 127 8.75 -12.07 12.59
CA ASP A 127 9.10 -10.69 12.27
C ASP A 127 8.91 -10.43 10.78
N ILE A 128 8.47 -9.22 10.44
CA ILE A 128 8.53 -8.66 9.09
C ILE A 128 9.33 -7.36 9.10
N PHE A 129 10.30 -7.26 8.19
CA PHE A 129 11.26 -6.18 8.11
C PHE A 129 10.94 -5.26 6.94
N PHE A 130 10.63 -4.00 7.21
CA PHE A 130 10.41 -2.98 6.19
C PHE A 130 11.68 -2.14 6.04
N ILE A 131 12.24 -2.08 4.83
CA ILE A 131 13.46 -1.29 4.55
C ILE A 131 13.16 -0.30 3.42
N SER A 132 13.11 1.00 3.74
CA SER A 132 12.92 2.07 2.76
C SER A 132 14.09 3.04 2.81
N ALA A 133 14.99 2.91 1.84
CA ALA A 133 16.16 3.79 1.67
C ALA A 133 16.66 3.73 0.23
N GLY A 134 17.41 4.76 -0.17
CA GLY A 134 18.05 4.87 -1.48
C GLY A 134 17.81 6.21 -2.16
N SER A 135 16.74 6.91 -1.80
CA SER A 135 16.44 8.25 -2.32
C SER A 135 17.58 9.23 -2.01
N ASN A 136 18.04 9.25 -0.76
CA ASN A 136 19.12 10.13 -0.29
C ASN A 136 20.44 9.93 -1.05
N ASN A 137 20.74 8.70 -1.50
CA ASN A 137 21.96 8.43 -2.27
C ASN A 137 22.00 9.14 -3.65
N PHE A 138 20.84 9.55 -4.17
CA PHE A 138 20.76 10.20 -5.47
C PHE A 138 20.66 11.71 -5.39
N PHE A 139 20.20 12.26 -4.26
CA PHE A 139 20.12 13.71 -4.09
C PHE A 139 21.51 14.30 -3.85
N PRO A 140 21.85 15.43 -4.49
CA PRO A 140 23.09 16.14 -4.20
C PRO A 140 23.01 16.80 -2.81
N ASP A 141 24.18 17.04 -2.21
CA ASP A 141 24.28 17.81 -0.97
C ASP A 141 23.63 19.19 -1.12
N ILE A 142 22.72 19.50 -0.19
CA ILE A 142 21.90 20.73 -0.21
C ILE A 142 22.76 22.00 -0.02
N ASP A 143 23.95 21.87 0.59
CA ASP A 143 24.86 22.97 0.91
C ASP A 143 25.89 23.31 -0.19
N ASP A 144 25.98 22.49 -1.25
CA ASP A 144 26.89 22.72 -2.38
C ASP A 144 26.17 23.42 -3.55
N GLU A 145 26.93 24.09 -4.43
CA GLU A 145 26.38 24.62 -5.69
C GLU A 145 25.67 23.47 -6.42
N ILE A 146 24.41 23.65 -6.85
CA ILE A 146 23.64 22.64 -7.60
C ILE A 146 24.36 22.38 -8.93
N ILE A 147 25.38 21.55 -8.84
CA ILE A 147 26.15 20.99 -9.94
C ILE A 147 25.62 19.56 -10.06
N PRO A 148 25.23 19.08 -11.26
CA PRO A 148 24.83 17.69 -11.50
C PRO A 148 25.90 16.61 -11.20
N ASP A 149 26.94 16.91 -10.42
CA ASP A 149 28.06 16.03 -10.17
C ASP A 149 27.81 15.19 -8.91
N ASN A 150 27.77 13.86 -9.11
CA ASN A 150 27.67 12.76 -8.14
C ASN A 150 26.28 12.24 -7.74
N ILE A 151 25.34 12.12 -8.70
CA ILE A 151 24.27 11.13 -8.53
C ILE A 151 24.93 9.75 -8.42
N ALA A 152 24.70 9.03 -7.32
CA ALA A 152 25.26 7.71 -7.12
C ALA A 152 24.85 6.75 -8.25
N ALA A 153 25.72 5.80 -8.58
CA ALA A 153 25.36 4.75 -9.54
C ALA A 153 24.25 3.87 -8.93
N PRO A 154 23.11 3.64 -9.60
CA PRO A 154 22.03 2.80 -9.06
C PRO A 154 22.49 1.43 -8.58
N ALA A 155 23.47 0.84 -9.27
CA ALA A 155 24.09 -0.42 -8.89
C ALA A 155 24.74 -0.39 -7.48
N SER A 156 25.41 0.71 -7.09
CA SER A 156 26.04 0.82 -5.76
C SER A 156 25.02 1.04 -4.66
N VAL A 157 23.95 1.80 -4.93
CA VAL A 157 22.83 1.97 -3.98
C VAL A 157 22.18 0.62 -3.69
N LEU A 158 21.99 -0.18 -4.74
CA LEU A 158 21.48 -1.54 -4.61
C LEU A 158 22.43 -2.50 -3.89
N GLU A 159 23.75 -2.35 -4.04
CA GLU A 159 24.73 -3.16 -3.28
C GLU A 159 24.52 -2.96 -1.77
N GLY A 160 24.40 -1.71 -1.31
CA GLY A 160 24.11 -1.42 0.10
C GLY A 160 22.77 -2.01 0.57
N LEU A 161 21.71 -1.88 -0.23
CA LEU A 161 20.41 -2.48 0.09
C LEU A 161 20.49 -4.01 0.19
N THR A 162 21.15 -4.67 -0.75
CA THR A 162 21.32 -6.13 -0.72
C THR A 162 22.20 -6.60 0.44
N GLU A 163 23.23 -5.82 0.83
CA GLU A 163 24.05 -6.11 2.00
C GLU A 163 23.24 -6.03 3.30
N ASN A 164 22.36 -5.03 3.41
CA ASN A 164 21.45 -4.88 4.55
C ASN A 164 20.48 -6.06 4.69
N ILE A 165 19.83 -6.46 3.59
CA ILE A 165 18.92 -7.62 3.58
C ILE A 165 19.69 -8.89 3.93
N THR A 166 20.87 -9.11 3.32
CA THR A 166 21.72 -10.28 3.59
C THR A 166 22.14 -10.33 5.06
N THR A 167 22.54 -9.20 5.65
CA THR A 167 22.95 -9.12 7.06
C THR A 167 21.81 -9.53 8.00
N LEU A 168 20.59 -9.06 7.74
CA LEU A 168 19.43 -9.45 8.53
C LEU A 168 19.09 -10.93 8.32
N ALA A 169 19.15 -11.43 7.08
CA ALA A 169 18.88 -12.84 6.76
C ALA A 169 19.89 -13.79 7.42
N ASP A 170 21.19 -13.45 7.39
CA ASP A 170 22.24 -14.17 8.11
C ASP A 170 22.02 -14.19 9.64
N ALA A 171 21.31 -13.17 10.17
CA ALA A 171 20.90 -13.10 11.56
C ALA A 171 19.57 -13.82 11.86
N GLY A 172 18.91 -14.39 10.85
CA GLY A 172 17.67 -15.19 10.98
C GLY A 172 16.39 -14.50 10.53
N ALA A 173 16.47 -13.33 9.87
CA ALA A 173 15.29 -12.67 9.32
C ALA A 173 14.79 -13.40 8.06
N GLU A 174 13.49 -13.69 8.01
CA GLU A 174 12.90 -14.47 6.91
C GLU A 174 11.94 -13.68 6.03
N ASN A 175 11.39 -12.54 6.50
CA ASN A 175 10.34 -11.81 5.78
C ASN A 175 10.67 -10.33 5.64
N PHE A 176 10.65 -9.84 4.41
CA PHE A 176 11.02 -8.47 4.07
C PHE A 176 9.94 -7.80 3.23
N ILE A 177 9.77 -6.49 3.43
CA ILE A 177 9.00 -5.60 2.56
C ILE A 177 9.96 -4.52 2.06
N ILE A 178 10.11 -4.42 0.74
CA ILE A 178 11.05 -3.51 0.09
C ILE A 178 10.27 -2.70 -0.96
N PRO A 179 9.90 -1.44 -0.69
CA PRO A 179 9.33 -0.59 -1.72
C PRO A 179 10.38 -0.22 -2.78
N ASN A 180 9.96 -0.15 -4.04
CA ASN A 180 10.76 0.48 -5.09
C ASN A 180 10.77 2.02 -4.93
N LEU A 181 11.50 2.75 -5.78
CA LEU A 181 11.62 4.21 -5.66
C LEU A 181 10.65 4.93 -6.58
N ALA A 182 9.98 5.96 -6.07
CA ALA A 182 9.29 6.92 -6.93
C ALA A 182 10.25 7.55 -7.94
N LEU A 183 9.71 8.12 -9.02
CA LEU A 183 10.49 8.96 -9.93
C LEU A 183 10.96 10.22 -9.20
N LEU A 184 12.23 10.23 -8.75
CA LEU A 184 12.76 11.27 -7.87
C LEU A 184 12.81 12.65 -8.52
N GLY A 185 12.83 12.72 -9.85
CA GLY A 185 12.73 13.98 -10.58
C GLY A 185 11.36 14.65 -10.50
N THR A 186 10.35 13.99 -9.92
CA THR A 186 9.01 14.55 -9.69
C THR A 186 8.89 15.33 -8.39
N VAL A 187 9.87 15.18 -7.51
CA VAL A 187 9.98 15.88 -6.24
C VAL A 187 10.18 17.39 -6.48
N PRO A 188 9.51 18.29 -5.73
CA PRO A 188 9.62 19.74 -5.92
C PRO A 188 11.07 20.26 -5.94
N TYR A 189 11.91 19.81 -5.01
CA TYR A 189 13.34 20.14 -4.97
C TYR A 189 14.06 19.85 -6.29
N ALA A 190 13.83 18.65 -6.86
CA ALA A 190 14.46 18.23 -8.11
C ALA A 190 14.04 19.11 -9.30
N LYS A 191 12.77 19.55 -9.29
CA LYS A 191 12.19 20.45 -10.29
C LYS A 191 12.79 21.84 -10.21
N GLU A 192 12.86 22.42 -9.01
CA GLU A 192 13.43 23.75 -8.80
C GLU A 192 14.93 23.77 -9.15
N GLY A 193 15.67 22.72 -8.74
CA GLY A 193 17.09 22.57 -9.03
C GLY A 193 17.41 22.22 -10.49
N GLY A 194 16.41 21.90 -11.33
CA GLY A 194 16.62 21.53 -12.73
C GLY A 194 17.35 20.20 -12.92
N ILE A 195 17.25 19.28 -11.95
CA ILE A 195 17.92 17.97 -11.93
C ILE A 195 16.95 16.80 -12.18
N SER A 196 15.69 17.09 -12.53
CA SER A 196 14.63 16.09 -12.71
C SER A 196 14.99 14.94 -13.66
N ASP A 197 15.56 15.22 -14.83
CA ASP A 197 15.84 14.17 -15.82
C ASP A 197 16.91 13.17 -15.34
N ALA A 198 17.92 13.68 -14.63
CA ALA A 198 19.01 12.87 -14.11
C ALA A 198 18.53 11.97 -12.97
N LEU A 199 17.72 12.52 -12.05
CA LEU A 199 17.10 11.74 -10.96
C LEU A 199 16.08 10.72 -11.47
N ASN A 200 15.24 11.08 -12.44
CA ASN A 200 14.31 10.12 -13.06
C ASN A 200 15.05 8.97 -13.75
N SER A 201 16.17 9.25 -14.40
CA SER A 201 17.02 8.22 -15.03
C SER A 201 17.58 7.27 -13.98
N ALA A 202 18.10 7.81 -12.86
CA ALA A 202 18.63 7.01 -11.76
C ALA A 202 17.54 6.15 -11.08
N SER A 203 16.37 6.71 -10.77
CA SER A 203 15.25 5.96 -10.18
C SER A 203 14.75 4.84 -11.11
N THR A 204 14.67 5.11 -12.41
CA THR A 204 14.21 4.12 -13.40
C THR A 204 15.20 2.97 -13.50
N GLU A 205 16.50 3.27 -13.56
CA GLU A 205 17.54 2.24 -13.59
C GLU A 205 17.61 1.46 -12.27
N PHE A 206 17.47 2.14 -11.12
CA PHE A 206 17.39 1.49 -9.81
C PHE A 206 16.24 0.49 -9.75
N ASN A 207 15.00 0.90 -10.08
CA ASN A 207 13.84 0.02 -10.04
C ASN A 207 13.97 -1.15 -11.02
N SER A 208 14.52 -0.92 -12.21
CA SER A 208 14.74 -1.99 -13.19
C SER A 208 15.74 -3.05 -12.70
N LEU A 209 16.70 -2.66 -11.88
CA LEU A 209 17.70 -3.56 -11.31
C LEU A 209 17.24 -4.19 -9.99
N LEU A 210 16.36 -3.51 -9.25
CA LEU A 210 15.84 -3.93 -7.94
C LEU A 210 15.10 -5.27 -8.06
N ASP A 211 14.10 -5.34 -8.93
CA ASP A 211 13.27 -6.53 -9.17
C ASP A 211 14.12 -7.79 -9.37
N THR A 212 15.05 -7.74 -10.33
CA THR A 212 15.97 -8.86 -10.59
C THR A 212 16.88 -9.16 -9.40
N LYS A 213 17.33 -8.16 -8.63
CA LYS A 213 18.18 -8.39 -7.44
C LYS A 213 17.41 -9.02 -6.29
N LEU A 214 16.18 -8.58 -6.03
CA LEU A 214 15.35 -9.11 -4.96
C LEU A 214 14.94 -10.56 -5.24
N ASP A 215 14.57 -10.89 -6.48
CA ASP A 215 14.28 -12.28 -6.90
C ASP A 215 15.47 -13.21 -6.63
N ASN A 216 16.66 -12.82 -7.11
CA ASN A 216 17.88 -13.61 -6.90
C ASN A 216 18.22 -13.76 -5.41
N LEU A 217 18.03 -12.71 -4.61
CA LEU A 217 18.35 -12.72 -3.19
C LEU A 217 17.37 -13.61 -2.40
N SER A 218 16.08 -13.55 -2.74
CA SER A 218 15.05 -14.43 -2.18
C SER A 218 15.38 -15.90 -2.45
N GLU A 219 15.77 -16.25 -3.68
CA GLU A 219 16.18 -17.61 -4.04
C GLU A 219 17.48 -18.05 -3.35
N GLU A 220 18.50 -17.19 -3.32
CA GLU A 220 19.82 -17.51 -2.77
C GLU A 220 19.79 -17.73 -1.25
N LEU A 221 19.07 -16.86 -0.54
CA LEU A 221 19.01 -16.88 0.93
C LEU A 221 17.84 -17.70 1.47
N GLY A 222 16.87 -18.08 0.62
CA GLY A 222 15.69 -18.83 1.05
C GLY A 222 14.75 -18.00 1.94
N ILE A 223 14.68 -16.69 1.69
CA ILE A 223 13.86 -15.71 2.42
C ILE A 223 12.69 -15.24 1.56
N ASN A 224 11.65 -14.72 2.20
CA ASN A 224 10.50 -14.09 1.55
C ASN A 224 10.73 -12.58 1.42
N ILE A 225 10.74 -12.07 0.18
CA ILE A 225 10.82 -10.63 -0.10
C ILE A 225 9.56 -10.21 -0.85
N ILE A 226 8.86 -9.22 -0.30
CA ILE A 226 7.71 -8.58 -0.91
C ILE A 226 8.20 -7.23 -1.44
N GLU A 227 8.35 -7.12 -2.75
CA GLU A 227 8.56 -5.82 -3.38
C GLU A 227 7.24 -5.06 -3.45
N LEU A 228 7.22 -3.78 -3.05
CA LEU A 228 6.05 -2.92 -3.22
C LEU A 228 6.24 -1.98 -4.41
N ASP A 229 5.32 -1.99 -5.37
CA ASP A 229 5.36 -1.08 -6.52
C ASP A 229 4.78 0.31 -6.20
N ILE A 230 5.42 1.02 -5.27
CA ILE A 230 5.01 2.38 -4.91
C ILE A 230 5.22 3.38 -6.05
N ALA A 231 6.16 3.12 -6.96
CA ALA A 231 6.47 3.99 -8.09
C ALA A 231 5.29 4.10 -9.05
N SER A 232 4.71 2.96 -9.45
CA SER A 232 3.53 2.93 -10.31
C SER A 232 2.32 3.58 -9.63
N GLU A 233 2.13 3.34 -8.34
CA GLU A 233 1.01 3.92 -7.58
C GLU A 233 1.13 5.43 -7.43
N ILE A 234 2.32 5.94 -7.14
CA ILE A 234 2.60 7.38 -7.13
C ILE A 234 2.35 8.00 -8.51
N ALA A 235 2.81 7.35 -9.58
CA ALA A 235 2.57 7.83 -10.94
C ALA A 235 1.07 7.88 -11.28
N ARG A 236 0.30 6.85 -10.87
CA ARG A 236 -1.15 6.77 -11.06
C ARG A 236 -1.89 7.88 -10.31
N ILE A 237 -1.53 8.14 -9.04
CA ILE A 237 -2.12 9.20 -8.22
C ILE A 237 -1.84 10.58 -8.84
N ARG A 238 -0.59 10.84 -9.24
CA ARG A 238 -0.21 12.14 -9.84
C ARG A 238 -0.82 12.36 -11.22
N ALA A 239 -1.08 11.30 -11.99
CA ALA A 239 -1.72 11.40 -13.30
C ALA A 239 -3.24 11.66 -13.20
N ASN A 240 -3.89 11.27 -12.10
CA ASN A 240 -5.34 11.39 -11.92
C ASN A 240 -5.71 12.04 -10.56
N PRO A 241 -5.17 13.22 -10.23
CA PRO A 241 -5.24 13.77 -8.88
C PRO A 241 -6.67 14.01 -8.37
N GLU A 242 -7.59 14.39 -9.26
CA GLU A 242 -8.99 14.66 -8.91
C GLU A 242 -9.72 13.43 -8.36
N ASP A 243 -9.38 12.22 -8.85
CA ASP A 243 -9.95 10.96 -8.37
C ASP A 243 -9.60 10.68 -6.90
N PHE A 244 -8.51 11.29 -6.43
CA PHE A 244 -8.00 11.14 -5.06
C PHE A 244 -8.24 12.38 -4.19
N GLY A 245 -8.99 13.36 -4.70
CA GLY A 245 -9.27 14.61 -3.98
C GLY A 245 -8.10 15.58 -3.90
N LEU A 246 -7.07 15.40 -4.73
CA LEU A 246 -5.92 16.29 -4.84
C LEU A 246 -6.20 17.40 -5.87
N VAL A 247 -5.78 18.61 -5.55
CA VAL A 247 -5.87 19.79 -6.43
C VAL A 247 -4.49 20.31 -6.85
N ASN A 248 -3.43 19.88 -6.16
CA ASN A 248 -2.05 20.24 -6.47
C ASN A 248 -1.12 19.04 -6.29
N VAL A 249 -0.34 18.72 -7.32
CA VAL A 249 0.66 17.63 -7.32
C VAL A 249 2.08 18.09 -7.65
N GLU A 250 2.30 19.40 -7.63
CA GLU A 250 3.51 20.04 -8.14
C GLU A 250 4.22 20.89 -7.09
N GLU A 251 3.47 21.66 -6.29
CA GLU A 251 4.03 22.56 -5.27
C GLU A 251 3.81 21.99 -3.87
N PRO A 252 4.70 22.28 -2.91
CA PRO A 252 4.54 21.85 -1.52
C PRO A 252 3.40 22.60 -0.80
N ALA A 253 2.81 21.92 0.18
CA ALA A 253 1.82 22.51 1.08
C ALA A 253 2.44 23.39 2.17
N LEU A 254 3.66 23.08 2.60
CA LEU A 254 4.45 23.81 3.57
C LEU A 254 5.52 24.63 2.85
N ASN A 255 5.59 25.93 3.18
CA ASN A 255 6.74 26.74 2.84
C ASN A 255 7.74 26.71 4.00
N GLU A 256 8.84 25.97 3.85
CA GLU A 256 9.83 25.78 4.92
C GLU A 256 10.57 27.06 5.30
N ASN A 257 10.65 28.07 4.41
CA ASN A 257 11.34 29.33 4.71
C ASN A 257 10.61 30.21 5.73
N ASN A 258 9.30 30.02 5.91
CA ASN A 258 8.49 30.84 6.81
C ASN A 258 7.46 30.03 7.62
N GLU A 259 7.54 28.70 7.56
CA GLU A 259 6.68 27.74 8.26
C GLU A 259 5.17 27.91 7.97
N ILE A 260 4.81 28.57 6.85
CA ILE A 260 3.41 28.77 6.47
C ILE A 260 2.89 27.56 5.69
N VAL A 261 1.81 26.98 6.20
CA VAL A 261 1.06 25.92 5.52
C VAL A 261 -0.09 26.53 4.71
N VAL A 262 -0.27 26.06 3.48
CA VAL A 262 -1.40 26.44 2.61
C VAL A 262 -2.75 26.11 3.27
N PRO A 263 -3.84 26.82 2.91
CA PRO A 263 -5.18 26.36 3.25
C PRO A 263 -5.47 24.99 2.64
N ASN A 264 -5.98 24.05 3.45
CA ASN A 264 -6.32 22.68 3.06
C ASN A 264 -5.12 21.85 2.53
N PRO A 265 -4.08 21.59 3.36
CA PRO A 265 -2.92 20.80 2.95
C PRO A 265 -3.27 19.37 2.52
N ASN A 266 -4.41 18.83 2.97
CA ASN A 266 -4.94 17.52 2.54
C ASN A 266 -5.53 17.54 1.12
N GLN A 267 -5.27 18.56 0.31
CA GLN A 267 -5.55 18.56 -1.14
C GLN A 267 -4.25 18.66 -1.96
N TYR A 268 -3.10 18.62 -1.29
CA TYR A 268 -1.77 18.69 -1.90
C TYR A 268 -1.09 17.33 -1.85
N PHE A 269 -0.35 17.02 -2.90
CA PHE A 269 0.46 15.80 -2.94
C PHE A 269 1.68 15.93 -2.03
N TRP A 270 2.43 17.02 -2.21
CA TRP A 270 3.66 17.30 -1.49
C TRP A 270 3.38 18.05 -0.21
N TRP A 271 3.94 17.58 0.90
CA TRP A 271 3.98 18.31 2.15
C TRP A 271 5.03 19.40 2.09
N ASP A 272 6.29 19.02 1.86
CA ASP A 272 7.43 19.91 1.70
C ASP A 272 8.15 19.66 0.37
N GLU A 273 9.38 20.14 0.21
CA GLU A 273 10.14 20.03 -1.04
C GLU A 273 10.53 18.58 -1.41
N PHE A 274 10.34 17.61 -0.51
CA PHE A 274 10.78 16.21 -0.66
C PHE A 274 9.68 15.16 -0.41
N HIS A 275 8.79 15.43 0.55
CA HIS A 275 7.95 14.43 1.17
C HIS A 275 6.48 14.64 0.84
N ALA A 276 5.74 13.54 0.74
CA ALA A 276 4.31 13.58 0.48
C ALA A 276 3.49 13.92 1.74
N THR A 277 2.27 14.41 1.56
CA THR A 277 1.32 14.61 2.65
C THR A 277 0.82 13.27 3.19
N ASN A 278 0.32 13.27 4.43
CA ASN A 278 -0.28 12.10 5.04
C ASN A 278 -1.46 11.53 4.23
N LEU A 279 -2.23 12.37 3.53
CA LEU A 279 -3.26 11.87 2.61
C LEU A 279 -2.63 10.96 1.55
N VAL A 280 -1.54 11.40 0.93
CA VAL A 280 -0.84 10.61 -0.08
C VAL A 280 -0.19 9.37 0.53
N SER A 281 0.40 9.45 1.73
CA SER A 281 0.91 8.26 2.43
C SER A 281 -0.19 7.22 2.66
N ASN A 282 -1.41 7.64 3.02
CA ASN A 282 -2.58 6.75 3.11
C ASN A 282 -2.95 6.14 1.76
N LEU A 283 -3.00 6.94 0.70
CA LEU A 283 -3.35 6.45 -0.63
C LEU A 283 -2.35 5.41 -1.15
N ILE A 284 -1.05 5.66 -0.96
CA ILE A 284 0.02 4.72 -1.33
C ILE A 284 -0.11 3.42 -0.53
N ALA A 285 -0.19 3.52 0.80
CA ALA A 285 -0.28 2.34 1.66
C ALA A 285 -1.50 1.47 1.30
N GLN A 286 -2.67 2.09 1.07
CA GLN A 286 -3.89 1.36 0.69
C GLN A 286 -3.80 0.74 -0.71
N ALA A 287 -3.00 1.29 -1.61
CA ALA A 287 -2.83 0.74 -2.95
C ALA A 287 -1.96 -0.53 -2.96
N VAL A 288 -0.93 -0.57 -2.10
CA VAL A 288 0.05 -1.67 -2.07
C VAL A 288 -0.20 -2.72 -0.98
N ILE A 289 -1.16 -2.49 -0.08
CA ILE A 289 -1.42 -3.40 1.06
C ILE A 289 -1.83 -4.81 0.63
N ASP A 290 -2.42 -4.96 -0.55
CA ASP A 290 -2.84 -6.25 -1.09
C ASP A 290 -1.70 -7.05 -1.72
N GLU A 291 -0.52 -6.43 -1.93
CA GLU A 291 0.72 -7.12 -2.32
C GLU A 291 1.33 -7.88 -1.13
N ILE A 292 0.97 -7.50 0.11
CA ILE A 292 1.48 -8.13 1.32
C ILE A 292 0.57 -9.32 1.70
N PRO A 293 1.09 -10.56 1.75
CA PRO A 293 0.31 -11.73 2.15
C PRO A 293 -0.25 -11.57 3.57
N LYS A 294 -1.57 -11.46 3.68
CA LYS A 294 -2.30 -11.39 4.95
C LYS A 294 -2.36 -12.79 5.56
N ASN A 295 -1.28 -13.26 6.19
CA ASN A 295 -1.26 -14.60 6.80
C ASN A 295 -2.18 -14.69 8.03
N THR A 296 -3.34 -15.32 7.80
CA THR A 296 -4.40 -15.80 8.70
C THR A 296 -4.04 -16.04 10.19
N VAL A 297 -4.28 -15.06 11.07
CA VAL A 297 -4.85 -15.26 12.41
C VAL A 297 -5.76 -14.07 12.74
N GLY A 298 -7.08 -14.30 12.61
CA GLY A 298 -8.14 -13.65 13.37
C GLY A 298 -8.11 -12.12 13.42
N PHE A 299 -8.67 -11.48 12.40
CA PHE A 299 -9.28 -10.16 12.59
C PHE A 299 -10.21 -10.24 13.81
N LYS A 300 -9.89 -9.50 14.88
CA LYS A 300 -10.96 -8.77 15.56
C LYS A 300 -11.45 -7.79 14.51
N ASN A 301 -12.50 -8.22 13.82
CA ASN A 301 -13.11 -7.57 12.67
C ASN A 301 -13.51 -6.14 13.05
N THR A 302 -12.59 -5.20 12.84
CA THR A 302 -12.84 -3.75 12.81
C THR A 302 -12.35 -3.17 11.49
N ASN A 303 -12.57 -3.91 10.40
CA ASN A 303 -12.49 -3.31 9.07
C ASN A 303 -13.81 -2.59 8.79
N THR A 304 -13.84 -1.31 9.17
CA THR A 304 -14.74 -0.35 8.51
C THR A 304 -14.16 -0.07 7.11
N PHE A 305 -14.48 -0.92 6.14
CA PHE A 305 -14.34 -0.55 4.74
C PHE A 305 -15.36 0.54 4.43
N SER A 306 -14.89 1.75 4.14
CA SER A 306 -15.75 2.79 3.57
C SER A 306 -15.98 2.48 2.09
N LEU A 307 -17.04 1.72 1.80
CA LEU A 307 -17.57 1.48 0.44
C LEU A 307 -17.87 2.78 -0.33
N VAL A 308 -17.90 3.92 0.36
CA VAL A 308 -18.07 5.24 -0.21
C VAL A 308 -16.96 5.59 -1.21
N SER A 309 -15.72 5.16 -0.97
CA SER A 309 -14.60 5.48 -1.87
C SER A 309 -14.58 4.62 -3.14
N TYR A 310 -15.01 3.36 -3.04
CA TYR A 310 -14.98 2.40 -4.15
C TYR A 310 -16.08 2.65 -5.19
N PHE A 311 -17.23 3.20 -4.77
CA PHE A 311 -18.40 3.37 -5.62
C PHE A 311 -18.74 4.83 -5.95
N LYS A 312 -18.09 5.82 -5.33
CA LYS A 312 -18.47 7.25 -5.48
C LYS A 312 -18.46 7.73 -6.93
N ASN A 313 -17.64 7.15 -7.80
CA ASN A 313 -17.46 7.62 -9.17
C ASN A 313 -18.10 6.72 -10.25
N SER A 314 -18.74 5.59 -9.89
CA SER A 314 -19.08 4.53 -10.87
C SER A 314 -20.57 4.15 -10.95
N LEU A 315 -21.45 4.77 -10.17
CA LEU A 315 -22.90 4.50 -10.22
C LEU A 315 -23.65 5.66 -10.89
N THR A 316 -23.98 5.48 -12.16
CA THR A 316 -24.94 6.33 -12.88
C THR A 316 -26.15 5.49 -13.27
N ALA A 317 -27.33 5.82 -12.73
CA ALA A 317 -28.61 5.27 -13.18
C ALA A 317 -29.26 6.28 -14.13
N SER A 318 -29.51 5.89 -15.37
CA SER A 318 -30.26 6.69 -16.35
C SER A 318 -31.62 6.06 -16.63
N PHE A 319 -32.69 6.85 -16.55
CA PHE A 319 -34.03 6.46 -16.98
C PHE A 319 -34.31 7.04 -18.38
N GLU A 320 -34.79 6.22 -19.33
CA GLU A 320 -35.52 6.72 -20.50
C GLU A 320 -37.02 6.69 -20.23
N GLU A 321 -37.70 7.82 -20.41
CA GLU A 321 -39.05 8.08 -19.88
C GLU A 321 -40.20 7.26 -20.50
N ASN A 322 -39.95 6.28 -21.39
CA ASN A 322 -41.04 5.59 -22.11
C ASN A 322 -40.77 4.12 -22.52
N SER A 323 -39.86 3.40 -21.88
CA SER A 323 -39.79 1.93 -22.02
C SER A 323 -40.19 1.25 -20.70
N SER A 324 -40.82 0.08 -20.78
CA SER A 324 -41.05 -0.83 -19.64
C SER A 324 -39.76 -1.42 -19.06
N ASP A 325 -38.61 -1.01 -19.58
CA ASP A 325 -37.34 -1.68 -19.40
C ASP A 325 -36.40 -0.71 -18.69
N SER A 326 -36.25 -0.93 -17.38
CA SER A 326 -35.22 -0.28 -16.57
C SER A 326 -33.90 -1.03 -16.77
N ALA A 327 -32.89 -0.38 -17.36
CA ALA A 327 -31.55 -0.93 -17.48
C ALA A 327 -30.61 -0.28 -16.45
N PHE A 328 -30.16 -1.06 -15.46
CA PHE A 328 -29.00 -0.68 -14.65
C PHE A 328 -27.73 -1.05 -15.44
N THR A 329 -26.88 -0.07 -15.72
CA THR A 329 -25.62 -0.32 -16.41
C THR A 329 -24.48 -0.08 -15.43
N PHE A 330 -23.77 -1.14 -15.06
CA PHE A 330 -22.52 -1.02 -14.31
C PHE A 330 -21.40 -0.75 -15.30
N ARG A 331 -20.78 0.43 -15.28
CA ARG A 331 -19.54 0.67 -16.03
C ARG A 331 -18.37 0.53 -15.08
N ASN A 332 -17.57 -0.51 -15.30
CA ASN A 332 -16.28 -0.68 -14.65
C ASN A 332 -15.27 0.19 -15.42
N ALA A 333 -14.52 1.05 -14.73
CA ALA A 333 -13.47 1.88 -15.32
C ALA A 333 -12.09 1.38 -14.88
N ASN A 334 -11.88 0.06 -14.93
CA ASN A 334 -10.58 -0.53 -14.65
C ASN A 334 -10.20 -1.48 -15.80
N GLU A 335 -9.32 -1.02 -16.69
CA GLU A 335 -8.85 -1.77 -17.87
C GLU A 335 -7.85 -2.89 -17.52
N TYR A 336 -7.48 -3.06 -16.24
CA TYR A 336 -6.55 -4.11 -15.78
C TYR A 336 -7.20 -5.46 -15.46
N LEU A 337 -8.53 -5.54 -15.50
CA LEU A 337 -9.24 -6.80 -15.47
C LEU A 337 -9.87 -7.00 -16.85
N HIS A 338 -9.41 -8.02 -17.57
CA HIS A 338 -10.05 -8.48 -18.82
C HIS A 338 -11.58 -8.40 -18.69
N GLU A 339 -12.21 -7.64 -19.60
CA GLU A 339 -13.65 -7.33 -19.67
C GLU A 339 -14.55 -8.30 -18.90
N PHE A 340 -14.97 -7.92 -17.69
CA PHE A 340 -16.18 -8.45 -17.09
C PHE A 340 -17.31 -7.44 -17.29
N VAL A 341 -18.02 -7.58 -18.40
CA VAL A 341 -19.31 -6.90 -18.59
C VAL A 341 -20.35 -7.67 -17.78
N ILE A 342 -20.75 -7.13 -16.62
CA ILE A 342 -21.96 -7.62 -15.92
C ILE A 342 -23.16 -6.95 -16.60
N SER A 343 -23.62 -7.53 -17.72
CA SER A 343 -24.90 -7.16 -18.32
C SER A 343 -26.02 -7.99 -17.69
N ASN A 344 -26.40 -7.66 -16.45
CA ASN A 344 -27.65 -8.17 -15.88
C ASN A 344 -28.73 -7.10 -16.02
N THR A 345 -29.57 -7.25 -17.04
CA THR A 345 -30.79 -6.44 -17.18
C THR A 345 -31.83 -6.99 -16.20
N ILE A 346 -32.20 -6.20 -15.19
CA ILE A 346 -33.30 -6.54 -14.27
C ILE A 346 -34.54 -5.79 -14.75
N GLU A 347 -35.47 -6.49 -15.40
CA GLU A 347 -36.79 -5.96 -15.75
C GLU A 347 -37.65 -5.83 -14.48
N ILE A 348 -38.12 -4.61 -14.18
CA ILE A 348 -39.02 -4.35 -13.05
C ILE A 348 -40.40 -3.98 -13.59
N ASP A 349 -41.42 -4.80 -13.28
CA ASP A 349 -42.81 -4.47 -13.56
C ASP A 349 -43.25 -3.24 -12.75
N SER A 350 -43.53 -2.15 -13.47
CA SER A 350 -43.90 -0.83 -12.93
C SER A 350 -45.21 -0.78 -12.11
N ALA A 351 -45.92 -1.90 -11.93
CA ALA A 351 -47.23 -1.93 -11.26
C ALA A 351 -47.20 -1.96 -9.71
N ASN A 352 -46.05 -2.18 -9.05
CA ASN A 352 -45.98 -2.23 -7.57
C ASN A 352 -44.93 -1.26 -6.99
N LYS A 353 -45.35 0.00 -6.78
CA LYS A 353 -44.58 1.05 -6.10
C LYS A 353 -44.56 0.87 -4.58
N THR A 354 -43.75 -0.07 -4.09
CA THR A 354 -43.36 -0.12 -2.67
C THR A 354 -41.87 -0.38 -2.56
N ASN A 355 -41.14 0.43 -1.77
CA ASN A 355 -39.69 0.33 -1.53
C ASN A 355 -39.21 -1.10 -1.24
N LEU A 356 -40.06 -1.93 -0.62
CA LEU A 356 -39.79 -3.35 -0.36
C LEU A 356 -39.44 -4.15 -1.62
N ASN A 357 -40.00 -3.86 -2.79
CA ASN A 357 -39.69 -4.61 -4.01
C ASN A 357 -38.31 -4.24 -4.58
N LEU A 358 -37.93 -2.96 -4.54
CA LEU A 358 -36.60 -2.51 -5.01
C LEU A 358 -35.49 -3.10 -4.14
N GLU A 359 -35.70 -3.12 -2.82
CA GLU A 359 -34.79 -3.73 -1.85
C GLU A 359 -34.67 -5.24 -2.08
N ASN A 360 -35.79 -5.96 -2.25
CA ASN A 360 -35.78 -7.40 -2.52
C ASN A 360 -35.13 -7.74 -3.88
N GLU A 361 -35.37 -6.95 -4.91
CA GLU A 361 -34.77 -7.16 -6.24
C GLU A 361 -33.28 -6.80 -6.26
N PHE A 362 -32.84 -5.77 -5.51
CA PHE A 362 -31.43 -5.48 -5.27
C PHE A 362 -30.73 -6.65 -4.57
N TYR A 363 -31.34 -7.20 -3.51
CA TYR A 363 -30.82 -8.38 -2.82
C TYR A 363 -30.81 -9.64 -3.69
N LYS A 364 -31.82 -9.85 -4.56
CA LYS A 364 -31.81 -10.93 -5.55
C LYS A 364 -30.75 -10.73 -6.63
N GLY A 365 -30.47 -9.50 -7.05
CA GLY A 365 -29.37 -9.17 -7.96
C GLY A 365 -28.02 -9.51 -7.33
N LEU A 366 -27.80 -9.11 -6.07
CA LEU A 366 -26.60 -9.47 -5.31
C LEU A 366 -26.46 -10.99 -5.12
N ALA A 367 -27.55 -11.68 -4.75
CA ALA A 367 -27.54 -13.12 -4.53
C ALA A 367 -27.45 -13.96 -5.82
N SER A 368 -27.84 -13.41 -6.98
CA SER A 368 -27.69 -14.05 -8.29
C SER A 368 -26.34 -13.78 -8.94
N THR A 369 -25.60 -12.81 -8.42
CA THR A 369 -24.18 -12.62 -8.72
C THR A 369 -23.42 -13.78 -8.08
N LYS A 370 -22.84 -14.68 -8.89
CA LYS A 370 -22.03 -15.78 -8.38
C LYS A 370 -20.76 -15.22 -7.74
N PHE A 371 -20.79 -15.03 -6.43
CA PHE A 371 -19.58 -15.06 -5.62
C PHE A 371 -19.25 -16.53 -5.37
N GLU A 372 -18.03 -16.97 -5.67
CA GLU A 372 -17.57 -18.31 -5.34
C GLU A 372 -17.27 -18.41 -3.82
N SER A 373 -18.28 -18.24 -2.98
CA SER A 373 -18.23 -18.70 -1.59
C SER A 373 -19.65 -18.96 -1.07
N THR A 374 -19.80 -19.93 -0.18
CA THR A 374 -21.10 -20.47 0.26
C THR A 374 -21.61 -19.89 1.58
N GLU A 375 -21.12 -18.71 1.99
CA GLU A 375 -21.46 -18.14 3.30
C GLU A 375 -22.55 -17.07 3.25
N LYS A 376 -23.33 -16.99 4.34
CA LYS A 376 -24.55 -16.19 4.42
C LYS A 376 -24.24 -14.73 4.71
N PHE A 377 -24.80 -13.85 3.89
CA PHE A 377 -24.89 -12.42 4.16
C PHE A 377 -25.71 -12.14 5.43
N ASP A 378 -25.14 -11.46 6.42
CA ASP A 378 -25.91 -10.83 7.51
C ASP A 378 -26.12 -9.35 7.20
N LEU A 379 -27.26 -9.05 6.59
CA LEU A 379 -27.66 -7.70 6.19
C LEU A 379 -28.55 -7.10 7.29
N SER A 380 -27.95 -6.75 8.41
CA SER A 380 -28.66 -6.14 9.54
C SER A 380 -28.81 -4.61 9.41
N TYR A 381 -28.45 -4.02 8.26
CA TYR A 381 -28.60 -2.58 8.02
C TYR A 381 -29.48 -2.28 6.81
N ILE A 382 -30.53 -1.49 7.04
CA ILE A 382 -31.54 -1.09 6.05
C ILE A 382 -31.07 0.25 5.43
N PRO A 383 -30.72 0.31 4.13
CA PRO A 383 -30.40 1.56 3.48
C PRO A 383 -31.64 2.48 3.46
N THR A 384 -31.42 3.79 3.62
CA THR A 384 -32.50 4.78 3.57
C THR A 384 -32.61 5.33 2.15
N PHE A 385 -33.78 5.15 1.53
CA PHE A 385 -34.06 5.66 0.18
C PHE A 385 -34.72 7.03 0.30
N THR A 386 -34.08 8.08 -0.22
CA THR A 386 -34.67 9.42 -0.34
C THR A 386 -35.03 9.70 -1.80
N THR A 387 -36.22 10.27 -1.99
CA THR A 387 -36.71 10.70 -3.30
C THR A 387 -36.41 12.17 -3.48
N ASN A 388 -35.66 12.53 -4.52
CA ASN A 388 -35.67 13.91 -5.01
C ASN A 388 -36.79 14.08 -6.04
N ASN A 389 -37.38 15.29 -6.10
CA ASN A 389 -38.59 15.59 -6.87
C ASN A 389 -38.45 15.43 -8.39
N ASP A 390 -37.27 15.09 -8.88
CA ASP A 390 -37.00 14.75 -10.26
C ASP A 390 -36.67 13.26 -10.32
N SER A 391 -37.66 12.40 -10.55
CA SER A 391 -37.65 11.00 -11.06
C SER A 391 -36.43 10.07 -10.85
N PHE A 392 -35.54 10.35 -9.91
CA PHE A 392 -34.29 9.66 -9.61
C PHE A 392 -34.34 9.22 -8.14
N TYR A 393 -34.02 7.96 -7.89
CA TYR A 393 -33.74 7.49 -6.54
C TYR A 393 -32.24 7.66 -6.28
N GLN A 394 -31.89 8.41 -5.24
CA GLN A 394 -30.53 8.47 -4.74
C GLN A 394 -30.41 7.49 -3.57
N ILE A 395 -29.47 6.57 -3.66
CA ILE A 395 -29.14 5.68 -2.54
C ILE A 395 -28.03 6.37 -1.75
N GLU A 396 -28.38 6.97 -0.63
CA GLU A 396 -27.39 7.50 0.32
C GLU A 396 -27.05 6.41 1.34
N PHE A 397 -25.80 5.97 1.33
CA PHE A 397 -25.23 5.19 2.42
C PHE A 397 -24.74 6.17 3.48
N VAL A 398 -25.59 6.51 4.45
CA VAL A 398 -25.18 7.30 5.61
C VAL A 398 -24.66 6.32 6.67
N ASP A 399 -23.37 6.44 7.02
CA ASP A 399 -22.71 5.68 8.11
C ASP A 399 -22.98 4.17 8.12
N SER A 400 -22.94 3.52 6.94
CA SER A 400 -23.23 2.09 6.81
C SER A 400 -21.95 1.25 6.92
N ILE A 401 -21.79 0.54 8.03
CA ILE A 401 -20.69 -0.41 8.25
C ILE A 401 -21.18 -1.80 7.83
N PHE A 402 -20.62 -2.35 6.75
CA PHE A 402 -20.89 -3.73 6.35
C PHE A 402 -19.89 -4.68 7.04
N LYS A 403 -20.41 -5.69 7.73
CA LYS A 403 -19.58 -6.77 8.30
C LYS A 403 -19.62 -7.98 7.38
N PHE A 404 -18.44 -8.44 6.98
CA PHE A 404 -18.25 -9.68 6.24
C PHE A 404 -17.57 -10.68 7.17
N ASP A 405 -18.21 -11.82 7.41
CA ASP A 405 -17.60 -12.96 8.09
C ASP A 405 -17.21 -14.00 7.03
N GLY A 406 -15.97 -14.50 7.08
CA GLY A 406 -15.62 -15.82 6.53
C GLY A 406 -15.26 -15.96 5.04
N LEU A 407 -14.41 -15.11 4.47
CA LEU A 407 -13.81 -15.38 3.14
C LEU A 407 -12.44 -16.04 3.28
N SER A 408 -12.29 -17.27 2.76
CA SER A 408 -10.98 -17.90 2.47
C SER A 408 -10.83 -18.06 0.96
N LEU A 409 -9.78 -17.50 0.37
CA LEU A 409 -9.43 -17.71 -1.03
C LEU A 409 -8.46 -18.89 -1.15
N THR A 410 -8.78 -19.88 -1.98
CA THR A 410 -7.84 -20.87 -2.49
C THR A 410 -7.86 -20.81 -4.01
N THR A 411 -6.71 -20.50 -4.62
CA THR A 411 -6.53 -20.46 -6.08
C THR A 411 -6.13 -21.85 -6.60
N ASN A 412 -6.72 -22.29 -7.70
CA ASN A 412 -6.23 -23.44 -8.51
C ASN A 412 -5.29 -22.95 -9.60
#